data_AF-A0A953URJ6-F1
#
_entry.id   AF-A0A953URJ6-F1
#
_cell.length_a   1.000
_cell.length_b   1.000
_cell.length_c   1.000
_cell.angle_alpha   90.00
_cell.angle_beta   90.00
_cell.angle_gamma   90.00
#
_symmetry.space_group_name_H-M   'P 1'
#
loop_
_entity.id
_entity.type
_entity.pdbx_description
1 polymer ?
#
loop_
_entity_poly.entity_id
_entity_poly.type
_entity_poly.pdbx_seq_one_letter_code
_entity_poly.pdbx_strand_id
1 'polypeptide(L)'
;MLIIRNEQMRAFEVPLFEGWVEAHVRQYFPSKCASMQSGELQKRIREGIAKGRRYGFSGDADVCRFVDISIVLGAGFDDDPRLPWARDILNDPAFKDASVRLEMLFEAASAHLRKPHDMAAELATAEKTEEEVEKASAEEPEEDEEPEPEEDEPEDEDE
;
A
#
# COMPACT_ATOMS: atom_id res chain seq x y z
N MET A 1 28.64 9.13 36.51
CA MET A 1 28.71 7.81 35.86
C MET A 1 27.29 7.35 35.59
N LEU A 2 26.91 7.15 34.33
CA LEU A 2 25.56 6.73 33.94
C LEU A 2 25.48 5.21 34.12
N ILE A 3 24.60 4.72 35.00
CA ILE A 3 24.33 3.28 35.18
C ILE A 3 23.01 2.99 34.47
N ILE A 4 23.07 2.33 33.31
CA ILE A 4 21.87 1.92 32.58
C ILE A 4 21.36 0.59 33.17
N ARG A 5 20.13 0.58 33.68
CA ARG A 5 19.49 -0.63 34.22
C ARG A 5 18.89 -1.48 33.09
N ASN A 6 18.76 -2.79 33.30
CA ASN A 6 18.18 -3.72 32.32
C ASN A 6 16.77 -3.32 31.86
N GLU A 7 15.94 -2.78 32.75
CA GLU A 7 14.61 -2.27 32.40
C GLU A 7 14.68 -1.08 31.44
N GLN A 8 15.67 -0.19 31.61
CA GLN A 8 15.89 0.94 30.72
C GLN A 8 16.41 0.47 29.36
N MET A 9 17.33 -0.50 29.32
CA MET A 9 17.78 -1.12 28.06
C MET A 9 16.60 -1.74 27.29
N ARG A 10 15.75 -2.51 27.96
CA ARG A 10 14.56 -3.12 27.33
C ARG A 10 13.55 -2.10 26.80
N ALA A 11 13.39 -0.97 27.49
CA ALA A 11 12.54 0.12 27.02
C ALA A 11 13.07 0.77 25.74
N PHE A 12 14.38 0.71 25.49
CA PHE A 12 15.00 1.18 24.25
C PHE A 12 15.03 0.12 23.14
N GLU A 13 15.09 -1.17 23.47
CA GLU A 13 15.18 -2.25 22.47
C GLU A 13 14.04 -2.23 21.46
N VAL A 14 12.79 -2.07 21.90
CA VAL A 14 11.62 -2.06 21.01
C VAL A 14 11.65 -0.89 20.01
N PRO A 15 11.75 0.39 20.44
CA PRO A 15 11.80 1.51 19.50
C PRO A 15 13.07 1.53 18.64
N LEU A 16 14.20 1.02 19.14
CA LEU A 16 15.41 0.85 18.32
C LEU A 16 15.19 -0.17 17.21
N PHE A 17 14.54 -1.29 17.53
CA PHE A 17 14.20 -2.31 16.54
C PHE A 17 13.18 -1.80 15.52
N GLU A 18 12.10 -1.13 15.95
CA GLU A 18 11.13 -0.48 15.04
C GLU A 18 11.83 0.49 14.08
N GLY A 19 12.73 1.34 14.60
CA GLY A 19 13.49 2.30 13.79
C GLY A 19 14.48 1.62 12.83
N TRP A 20 15.12 0.53 13.24
CA TRP A 20 15.99 -0.27 12.37
C TRP A 20 15.21 -0.94 11.25
N VAL A 21 14.04 -1.53 11.55
CA VAL A 21 13.14 -2.10 10.53
C VAL A 21 12.65 -1.01 9.59
N GLU A 22 12.30 0.18 10.08
CA GLU A 22 11.91 1.32 9.24
C GLU A 22 13.02 1.71 8.26
N ALA A 23 14.27 1.83 8.74
CA ALA A 23 15.41 2.14 7.88
C ALA A 23 15.62 1.05 6.81
N HIS A 24 15.51 -0.22 7.20
CA HIS A 24 15.64 -1.37 6.31
C HIS A 24 14.57 -1.36 5.21
N VAL A 25 13.28 -1.25 5.55
CA VAL A 25 12.22 -1.29 4.54
C VAL A 25 12.25 -0.07 3.61
N ARG A 26 12.65 1.11 4.10
CA ARG A 26 12.86 2.30 3.25
C ARG A 26 14.01 2.12 2.28
N GLN A 27 15.07 1.42 2.69
CA GLN A 27 16.23 1.15 1.85
C GLN A 27 15.90 0.13 0.73
N TYR A 28 15.19 -0.95 1.06
CA TYR A 28 14.96 -2.05 0.11
C TYR A 28 13.62 -1.96 -0.64
N PHE A 29 12.64 -1.24 -0.11
CA PHE A 29 11.31 -1.07 -0.73
C PHE A 29 10.91 0.41 -0.85
N PRO A 30 11.75 1.27 -1.46
CA PRO A 30 11.50 2.71 -1.50
C PRO A 30 10.17 3.06 -2.18
N SER A 31 9.83 2.40 -3.28
CA SER A 31 8.57 2.66 -4.01
C SER A 31 7.32 2.30 -3.19
N LYS A 32 7.36 1.20 -2.43
CA LYS A 32 6.24 0.80 -1.55
C LYS A 32 6.13 1.73 -0.34
N CYS A 33 7.25 2.24 0.17
CA CYS A 33 7.24 3.21 1.27
C CYS A 33 6.78 4.60 0.81
N ALA A 34 7.08 5.00 -0.43
CA ALA A 34 6.73 6.31 -0.98
C ALA A 34 5.22 6.48 -1.21
N SER A 35 4.49 5.40 -1.48
CA SER A 35 3.04 5.43 -1.65
C SER A 35 2.25 5.47 -0.34
N MET A 36 2.92 5.30 0.81
CA MET A 36 2.27 5.30 2.12
C MET A 36 2.11 6.71 2.68
N GLN A 37 1.00 6.96 3.36
CA GLN A 37 0.75 8.25 4.01
C GLN A 37 1.62 8.43 5.26
N SER A 38 1.69 9.67 5.76
CA SER A 38 2.46 9.98 6.97
C SER A 38 2.01 9.12 8.16
N GLY A 39 2.94 8.39 8.76
CA GLY A 39 2.70 7.49 9.91
C GLY A 39 2.15 6.10 9.56
N GLU A 40 1.68 5.87 8.32
CA GLU A 40 1.15 4.56 7.91
C GLU A 40 2.24 3.48 7.92
N LEU A 41 3.43 3.81 7.41
CA LEU A 41 4.58 2.89 7.43
C LEU A 41 4.93 2.44 8.85
N GLN A 42 5.00 3.37 9.80
CA GLN A 42 5.32 3.06 11.20
C GLN A 42 4.25 2.17 11.84
N LYS A 43 2.97 2.46 11.56
CA LYS A 43 1.87 1.60 12.01
C LYS A 43 2.01 0.19 11.44
N ARG A 44 2.29 0.08 10.14
CA ARG A 44 2.44 -1.20 9.43
C ARG A 44 3.64 -2.01 9.93
N ILE A 45 4.76 -1.35 10.21
CA ILE A 45 5.93 -1.99 10.84
C ILE A 45 5.57 -2.51 12.22
N ARG A 46 4.94 -1.69 13.08
CA ARG A 46 4.55 -2.12 14.43
C ARG A 46 3.59 -3.29 14.42
N GLU A 47 2.58 -3.25 13.55
CA GLU A 47 1.63 -4.34 13.36
C GLU A 47 2.31 -5.61 12.82
N GLY A 48 3.20 -5.47 11.84
CA GLY A 48 3.97 -6.57 11.28
C GLY A 48 4.90 -7.22 12.32
N ILE A 49 5.59 -6.43 13.13
CA ILE A 49 6.42 -6.91 14.25
C ILE A 49 5.55 -7.67 15.23
N ALA A 50 4.44 -7.08 15.68
CA ALA A 50 3.53 -7.72 16.63
C ALA A 50 2.96 -9.05 16.09
N LYS A 51 2.56 -9.09 14.81
CA LYS A 51 2.09 -10.31 14.14
C LYS A 51 3.20 -11.37 14.05
N GLY A 52 4.40 -11.00 13.61
CA GLY A 52 5.53 -11.92 13.53
C GLY A 52 5.86 -12.56 14.88
N ARG A 53 5.85 -11.77 15.96
CA ARG A 53 6.00 -12.27 17.34
C ARG A 53 4.87 -13.24 17.73
N ARG A 54 3.62 -12.97 17.36
CA ARG A 54 2.47 -13.86 17.63
C ARG A 54 2.55 -15.19 16.91
N TYR A 55 3.10 -15.22 15.70
CA TYR A 55 3.42 -16.47 15.01
C TYR A 55 4.58 -17.23 15.66
N GLY A 56 5.30 -16.63 16.61
CA GLY A 56 6.37 -17.29 17.37
C GLY A 56 7.78 -17.01 16.84
N PHE A 57 7.95 -16.04 15.94
CA PHE A 57 9.29 -15.61 15.51
C PHE A 57 9.98 -14.83 16.63
N SER A 58 11.02 -15.42 17.22
CA SER A 58 11.75 -14.86 18.36
C SER A 58 13.02 -14.10 17.96
N GLY A 59 13.58 -14.36 16.78
CA GLY A 59 14.72 -13.62 16.24
C GLY A 59 14.30 -12.31 15.58
N ASP A 60 15.08 -11.25 15.80
CA ASP A 60 14.87 -9.93 15.15
C ASP A 60 14.99 -10.03 13.62
N ALA A 61 15.91 -10.86 13.12
CA ALA A 61 16.05 -11.13 11.70
C ALA A 61 14.80 -11.81 11.11
N ASP A 62 14.24 -12.79 11.82
CA ASP A 62 13.04 -13.50 11.38
C ASP A 62 11.81 -12.57 11.37
N VAL A 63 11.67 -11.75 12.42
CA VAL A 63 10.59 -10.76 12.46
C VAL A 63 10.74 -9.72 11.37
N CYS A 64 11.96 -9.24 11.10
CA CYS A 64 12.21 -8.30 10.02
C CYS A 64 11.84 -8.90 8.66
N ARG A 65 12.24 -10.14 8.39
CA ARG A 65 11.90 -10.83 7.14
C ARG A 65 10.40 -11.08 7.01
N PHE A 66 9.69 -11.32 8.11
CA PHE A 66 8.22 -11.36 8.11
C PHE A 66 7.60 -9.98 7.76
N VAL A 67 8.15 -8.89 8.30
CA VAL A 67 7.73 -7.52 7.95
C VAL A 67 8.00 -7.24 6.48
N ASP A 68 9.14 -7.64 5.93
CA ASP A 68 9.45 -7.49 4.50
C ASP A 68 8.38 -8.14 3.62
N ILE A 69 7.97 -9.38 3.95
CA ILE A 69 6.88 -10.08 3.25
C ILE A 69 5.55 -9.31 3.37
N SER A 70 5.23 -8.79 4.55
CA SER A 70 4.03 -7.97 4.79
C SER A 70 4.03 -6.64 4.02
N ILE A 71 5.19 -6.00 3.85
CA ILE A 71 5.33 -4.79 3.04
C ILE A 71 5.04 -5.10 1.57
N VAL A 72 5.58 -6.21 1.05
CA VAL A 72 5.45 -6.58 -0.36
C VAL A 72 4.05 -7.10 -0.70
N LEU A 73 3.48 -7.98 0.13
CA LEU A 73 2.22 -8.67 -0.16
C LEU A 73 0.97 -7.97 0.39
N GLY A 74 1.11 -7.08 1.37
CA GLY A 74 -0.04 -6.49 2.07
C GLY A 74 -0.02 -6.78 3.57
N ALA A 75 -0.51 -5.83 4.39
CA ALA A 75 -0.52 -6.00 5.86
C ALA A 75 -1.41 -7.15 6.37
N GLY A 76 -2.36 -7.61 5.55
CA GLY A 76 -3.28 -8.71 5.83
C GLY A 76 -3.00 -9.98 5.04
N PHE A 77 -1.80 -10.13 4.45
CA PHE A 77 -1.48 -11.28 3.59
C PHE A 77 -1.63 -12.63 4.29
N ASP A 78 -1.49 -12.64 5.62
CA ASP A 78 -1.58 -13.81 6.50
C ASP A 78 -3.01 -14.36 6.64
N ASP A 79 -4.02 -13.55 6.35
CA ASP A 79 -5.44 -13.92 6.37
C ASP A 79 -6.16 -13.68 5.03
N ASP A 80 -5.44 -13.25 3.99
CA ASP A 80 -6.02 -12.92 2.68
C ASP A 80 -6.52 -14.19 1.96
N PRO A 81 -7.82 -14.29 1.60
CA PRO A 81 -8.36 -15.40 0.83
C PRO A 81 -7.69 -15.63 -0.53
N ARG A 82 -7.04 -14.60 -1.10
CA ARG A 82 -6.27 -14.69 -2.36
C ARG A 82 -4.90 -15.34 -2.16
N LEU A 83 -4.41 -15.39 -0.91
CA LEU A 83 -3.12 -15.95 -0.52
C LEU A 83 -3.29 -17.10 0.50
N PRO A 84 -4.09 -18.15 0.20
CA PRO A 84 -4.37 -19.21 1.16
C PRO A 84 -3.09 -19.92 1.63
N TRP A 85 -2.09 -20.02 0.76
CA TRP A 85 -0.79 -20.61 1.06
C TRP A 85 -0.07 -19.90 2.23
N ALA A 86 -0.26 -18.59 2.41
CA ALA A 86 0.41 -17.85 3.47
C ALA A 86 -0.14 -18.28 4.84
N ARG A 87 -1.47 -18.27 4.96
CA ARG A 87 -2.17 -18.74 6.16
C ARG A 87 -1.87 -20.20 6.46
N ASP A 88 -1.89 -21.05 5.44
CA ASP A 88 -1.69 -22.48 5.60
C ASP A 88 -0.27 -22.77 6.11
N ILE A 89 0.76 -22.14 5.52
CA ILE A 89 2.15 -22.28 5.99
C ILE A 89 2.30 -21.76 7.44
N LEU A 90 1.75 -20.58 7.74
CA LEU A 90 1.90 -19.95 9.04
C LEU A 90 1.26 -20.77 10.18
N ASN A 91 0.16 -21.47 9.89
CA ASN A 91 -0.60 -22.23 10.87
C ASN A 91 -0.36 -23.74 10.83
N ASP A 92 0.49 -24.24 9.91
CA ASP A 92 0.74 -25.68 9.78
C ASP A 92 1.52 -26.22 11.00
N PRO A 93 0.92 -27.15 11.78
CA PRO A 93 1.56 -27.72 12.96
C PRO A 93 2.74 -28.64 12.64
N ALA A 94 2.96 -29.01 11.37
CA ALA A 94 4.13 -29.78 10.95
C ALA A 94 5.44 -29.01 11.14
N PHE A 95 5.41 -27.66 11.07
CA PHE A 95 6.59 -26.83 11.27
C PHE A 95 6.83 -26.56 12.76
N LYS A 96 7.66 -27.41 13.37
CA LYS A 96 8.11 -27.22 14.76
C LYS A 96 9.10 -26.07 14.93
N ASP A 97 9.84 -25.76 13.88
CA ASP A 97 10.83 -24.69 13.85
C ASP A 97 10.23 -23.46 13.13
N ALA A 98 10.19 -22.33 13.84
CA ALA A 98 9.65 -21.09 13.32
C ALA A 98 10.49 -20.55 12.15
N SER A 99 11.81 -20.66 12.18
CA SER A 99 12.67 -20.15 11.12
C SER A 99 12.49 -20.97 9.83
N VAL A 100 12.30 -22.29 9.93
CA VAL A 100 11.99 -23.14 8.77
C VAL A 100 10.65 -22.76 8.14
N ARG A 101 9.63 -22.52 8.97
CA ARG A 101 8.32 -22.06 8.49
C ARG A 101 8.41 -20.71 7.77
N LEU A 102 9.23 -19.80 8.28
CA LEU A 102 9.46 -18.50 7.65
C LEU A 102 10.18 -18.63 6.31
N GLU A 103 11.14 -19.55 6.19
CA GLU A 103 11.79 -19.84 4.90
C GLU A 103 10.77 -20.34 3.88
N MET A 104 9.91 -21.30 4.26
CA MET A 104 8.84 -21.80 3.39
C MET A 104 7.89 -20.68 2.95
N LEU A 105 7.53 -19.79 3.88
CA LEU A 105 6.71 -18.62 3.57
C LEU A 105 7.39 -17.70 2.57
N PHE A 106 8.70 -17.46 2.74
CA PHE A 106 9.49 -16.62 1.85
C PHE A 106 9.62 -17.22 0.44
N GLU A 107 9.86 -18.53 0.34
CA GLU A 107 9.90 -19.25 -0.93
C GLU A 107 8.55 -19.16 -1.66
N ALA A 108 7.45 -19.36 -0.94
CA ALA A 108 6.10 -19.26 -1.49
C ALA A 108 5.79 -17.82 -1.94
N ALA A 109 6.15 -16.81 -1.15
CA ALA A 109 6.02 -15.39 -1.50
C ALA A 109 6.83 -15.07 -2.77
N SER A 110 8.08 -15.51 -2.84
CA SER A 110 8.94 -15.33 -4.01
C SER A 110 8.37 -16.01 -5.26
N ALA A 111 7.83 -17.22 -5.11
CA ALA A 111 7.18 -17.94 -6.21
C ALA A 111 5.89 -17.24 -6.67
N HIS A 112 5.13 -16.64 -5.75
CA HIS A 112 3.94 -15.86 -6.07
C HIS A 112 4.29 -14.61 -6.87
N LEU A 113 5.31 -13.85 -6.44
CA LEU A 113 5.77 -12.62 -7.11
C LEU A 113 6.47 -12.87 -8.46
N ARG A 114 7.05 -14.07 -8.66
CA ARG A 114 7.62 -14.46 -9.96
C ARG A 114 6.57 -14.80 -11.00
N LYS A 115 5.37 -15.24 -10.58
CA LYS A 115 4.28 -15.45 -11.52
C LYS A 115 3.92 -14.08 -12.11
N PRO A 116 3.78 -13.94 -13.43
CA PRO A 116 3.30 -12.70 -14.03
C PRO A 116 1.83 -12.51 -13.66
N HIS A 117 1.59 -12.02 -12.45
CA HIS A 117 0.31 -11.52 -12.00
C HIS A 117 0.60 -10.23 -11.24
N ASP A 118 -0.11 -9.17 -11.62
CA ASP A 118 -0.21 -7.87 -10.92
C ASP A 118 0.82 -6.75 -11.18
N MET A 119 1.50 -6.70 -12.34
CA MET A 119 1.91 -5.38 -12.88
C MET A 119 0.76 -4.67 -13.63
N ALA A 120 -0.26 -5.42 -14.11
CA ALA A 120 -1.35 -4.85 -14.91
C ALA A 120 -2.59 -4.44 -14.08
N ALA A 121 -2.80 -5.00 -12.88
CA ALA A 121 -4.03 -4.77 -12.11
C ALA A 121 -4.07 -3.43 -11.37
N GLU A 122 -2.92 -2.86 -10.96
CA GLU A 122 -2.86 -1.53 -10.33
C GLU A 122 -2.88 -0.37 -11.35
N LEU A 123 -2.35 -0.57 -12.57
CA LEU A 123 -2.39 0.45 -13.64
C LEU A 123 -3.79 0.55 -14.30
N ALA A 124 -4.51 -0.56 -14.43
CA ALA A 124 -5.84 -0.57 -15.05
C ALA A 124 -6.94 0.09 -14.19
N THR A 125 -6.73 0.24 -12.87
CA THR A 125 -7.68 0.95 -12.00
C THR A 125 -7.49 2.47 -12.01
N ALA A 126 -6.37 2.98 -12.51
CA ALA A 126 -6.10 4.42 -12.62
C ALA A 126 -6.53 5.02 -13.97
N GLU A 127 -6.44 4.27 -15.07
CA GLU A 127 -6.89 4.76 -16.39
C GLU A 127 -8.41 4.91 -16.50
N LYS A 128 -9.18 4.20 -15.67
CA LYS A 128 -10.65 4.26 -15.75
C LYS A 128 -11.28 5.50 -15.10
N THR A 129 -10.51 6.26 -14.30
CA THR A 129 -11.00 7.49 -13.66
C THR A 129 -10.78 8.76 -14.48
N GLU A 130 -9.91 8.75 -15.50
CA GLU A 130 -9.71 9.92 -16.36
C GLU A 130 -10.75 9.98 -17.49
N GLU A 131 -11.17 8.84 -18.05
CA GLU A 131 -12.15 8.79 -19.15
C GLU A 131 -13.58 9.15 -18.70
N GLU A 132 -13.94 8.94 -17.43
CA GLU A 132 -15.25 9.34 -16.88
C GLU A 132 -15.31 10.83 -16.46
N VAL A 133 -14.17 11.49 -16.21
CA VAL A 133 -14.13 12.92 -15.85
C VAL A 133 -14.18 13.80 -17.10
N GLU A 134 -13.55 13.39 -18.20
CA GLU A 134 -13.57 14.17 -19.46
C GLU A 134 -14.96 14.16 -20.13
N LYS A 135 -15.73 13.07 -19.97
CA LYS A 135 -17.07 12.96 -20.56
C LYS A 135 -18.16 13.72 -19.78
N ALA A 136 -17.90 14.09 -18.53
CA ALA A 136 -18.84 14.83 -17.68
C ALA A 136 -18.69 16.36 -17.78
N SER A 137 -17.63 16.87 -18.42
CA SER A 137 -17.38 18.32 -18.56
C SER A 137 -17.84 18.90 -19.91
N ALA A 138 -18.42 18.09 -20.80
CA ALA A 138 -18.82 18.50 -22.15
C ALA A 138 -20.31 18.86 -22.29
N GLU A 139 -21.07 18.89 -21.20
CA GLU A 139 -22.47 19.32 -21.20
C GLU A 139 -22.59 20.65 -20.45
N GLU A 140 -22.09 21.71 -21.09
CA GLU A 140 -22.45 23.08 -20.71
C GLU A 140 -23.80 23.46 -21.36
N PRO A 141 -24.62 24.29 -20.68
CA PRO A 141 -26.02 24.53 -21.04
C PRO A 141 -26.15 25.59 -22.14
N GLU A 142 -27.07 25.37 -23.08
CA GLU A 142 -27.51 26.37 -24.05
C GLU A 142 -28.27 27.50 -23.31
N GLU A 143 -27.64 28.67 -23.20
CA GLU A 143 -28.28 29.96 -22.92
C GLU A 143 -27.87 30.98 -24.01
N ASP A 144 -28.75 31.97 -24.20
CA ASP A 144 -28.67 33.15 -25.06
C ASP A 144 -29.00 32.99 -26.55
N GLU A 145 -30.31 33.05 -26.83
CA GLU A 145 -30.81 33.61 -28.09
C GLU A 145 -31.76 34.80 -27.77
N GLU A 146 -31.17 35.99 -27.56
CA GLU A 146 -31.87 37.25 -27.77
C GLU A 146 -31.13 38.03 -28.86
N PRO A 147 -31.76 38.38 -29.99
CA PRO A 147 -31.26 39.43 -30.86
C PRO A 147 -31.95 40.76 -30.54
N GLU A 148 -31.11 41.78 -30.30
CA GLU A 148 -31.46 43.19 -30.10
C GLU A 148 -32.20 43.83 -31.29
N PRO A 149 -32.89 44.99 -31.07
CA PRO A 149 -33.65 45.68 -32.10
C PRO A 149 -32.80 46.73 -32.84
N GLU A 150 -32.80 46.70 -34.18
CA GLU A 150 -32.30 47.77 -35.05
C GLU A 150 -33.40 48.07 -36.10
N GLU A 151 -34.17 49.15 -35.91
CA GLU A 151 -33.96 50.52 -36.39
C GLU A 151 -34.61 50.77 -37.77
N ASP A 152 -35.63 51.63 -37.73
CA ASP A 152 -36.31 52.29 -38.83
C ASP A 152 -35.32 53.05 -39.74
N GLU A 153 -35.40 52.83 -41.05
CA GLU A 153 -35.27 53.94 -42.02
C GLU A 153 -36.29 53.75 -43.17
N PRO A 154 -37.10 54.78 -43.49
CA PRO A 154 -37.97 54.80 -44.65
C PRO A 154 -37.30 55.53 -45.82
N GLU A 155 -37.31 54.96 -47.03
CA GLU A 155 -37.15 55.74 -48.25
C GLU A 155 -38.14 55.26 -49.33
N ASP A 156 -39.00 56.21 -49.70
CA ASP A 156 -39.89 56.23 -50.86
C ASP A 156 -39.08 56.15 -52.18
N GLU A 157 -39.68 55.61 -53.26
CA GLU A 157 -39.82 56.28 -54.57
C GLU A 157 -40.40 55.35 -55.66
N ASP A 158 -41.64 55.66 -56.03
CA ASP A 158 -42.27 55.73 -57.37
C ASP A 158 -41.72 54.94 -58.57
N GLU A 159 -42.59 54.12 -59.21
CA GLU A 159 -43.08 54.29 -60.60
C GLU A 159 -44.25 53.32 -60.94
#